data_AF-A0A356UH46-F1
#
_entry.id   AF-A0A356UH46-F1
#
_cell.length_a   1.000
_cell.length_b   1.000
_cell.length_c   1.000
_cell.angle_alpha   90.00
_cell.angle_beta   90.00
_cell.angle_gamma   90.00
#
_symmetry.space_group_name_H-M   'P 1'
#
loop_
_entity.id
_entity.type
_entity.pdbx_description
1 polymer ?
#
loop_
_entity_poly.entity_id
_entity_poly.type
_entity_poly.pdbx_seq_one_letter_code
_entity_poly.pdbx_strand_id
1 'polypeptide(L)'
;VGSALINRDNIVCPSWEKLDASNTPIRKKEHTIEKKASDIISNMPFLWISTDRSSHPDQLNSFIKRNAIALLSNYHKQNVLDSPSLTWLGRYSLHEAIRLSGLWNHRSVDVKYNPRFLNSLDKLVRLVK
;
A
#
# COMPACT_ATOMS: atom_id res chain seq x y z
N VAL A 1 -2.07 -5.56 -4.99
CA VAL A 1 -3.34 -5.38 -5.75
C VAL A 1 -3.62 -6.56 -6.66
N GLY A 2 -2.79 -6.86 -7.66
CA GLY A 2 -3.10 -7.92 -8.64
C GLY A 2 -3.30 -9.31 -8.03
N SER A 3 -2.51 -9.70 -7.03
CA SER A 3 -2.69 -11.01 -6.35
C SER A 3 -4.03 -11.11 -5.62
N ALA A 4 -4.53 -9.99 -5.08
CA ALA A 4 -5.86 -9.92 -4.49
C ALA A 4 -6.98 -10.00 -5.56
N LEU A 5 -6.76 -9.43 -6.76
CA LEU A 5 -7.69 -9.61 -7.89
C LEU A 5 -7.77 -11.06 -8.33
N ILE A 6 -6.62 -11.70 -8.49
CA ILE A 6 -6.52 -13.11 -8.87
C ILE A 6 -7.28 -13.98 -7.88
N ASN A 7 -7.08 -13.75 -6.58
CA ASN A 7 -7.74 -14.51 -5.53
C ASN A 7 -9.26 -14.25 -5.48
N ARG A 8 -9.69 -12.99 -5.63
CA ARG A 8 -11.13 -12.64 -5.65
C ARG A 8 -11.85 -13.29 -6.84
N ASP A 9 -11.23 -13.21 -8.02
CA ASP A 9 -11.85 -13.60 -9.29
C ASP A 9 -11.54 -15.06 -9.67
N ASN A 10 -10.84 -15.82 -8.82
CA ASN A 10 -10.38 -17.19 -9.07
C ASN A 10 -9.62 -17.35 -10.41
N ILE A 11 -8.77 -16.39 -10.75
CA ILE A 11 -8.02 -16.39 -12.01
C ILE A 11 -6.81 -17.32 -11.89
N VAL A 12 -6.54 -18.14 -12.90
CA VAL A 12 -5.34 -18.99 -12.92
C VAL A 12 -4.21 -18.24 -13.61
N CYS A 13 -3.27 -17.71 -12.82
CA CYS A 13 -2.05 -17.08 -13.32
C CYS A 13 -0.82 -17.53 -12.50
N PRO A 14 -0.28 -18.73 -12.75
CA PRO A 14 0.80 -19.30 -11.93
C PRO A 14 2.15 -18.60 -12.10
N SER A 15 2.29 -17.72 -13.09
CA SER A 15 3.47 -16.88 -13.27
C SER A 15 3.42 -15.62 -12.40
N TRP A 16 2.23 -15.24 -11.92
CA TRP A 16 2.07 -14.08 -11.06
C TRP A 16 2.89 -14.25 -9.77
N GLU A 17 3.60 -13.19 -9.37
CA GLU A 17 4.58 -13.18 -8.25
C GLU A 17 5.87 -13.98 -8.46
N LYS A 18 6.07 -14.63 -9.62
CA LYS A 18 7.37 -15.23 -9.97
C LYS A 18 8.27 -14.18 -10.62
N LEU A 19 9.51 -14.10 -10.16
CA LEU A 19 10.55 -13.23 -10.72
C LEU A 19 11.24 -13.86 -11.95
N ASP A 20 10.57 -14.82 -12.61
CA ASP A 20 11.17 -15.55 -13.72
C ASP A 20 11.28 -14.66 -14.96
N ALA A 21 12.39 -14.83 -15.70
CA ALA A 21 12.81 -13.96 -16.79
C ALA A 21 11.67 -13.66 -17.78
N SER A 22 11.47 -12.36 -18.04
CA SER A 22 10.40 -11.81 -18.85
C SER A 22 10.43 -12.30 -20.29
N ASN A 23 9.81 -13.45 -20.56
CA ASN A 23 9.56 -13.89 -21.93
C ASN A 23 8.17 -13.41 -22.38
N THR A 24 8.06 -13.02 -23.64
CA THR A 24 6.82 -12.51 -24.29
C THR A 24 5.55 -13.33 -23.96
N PRO A 25 5.58 -14.68 -23.87
CA PRO A 25 4.41 -15.46 -23.51
C PRO A 25 3.90 -15.22 -22.08
N ILE A 26 4.79 -14.97 -21.11
CA ILE A 26 4.42 -14.68 -19.71
C ILE A 26 3.72 -13.33 -19.64
N ARG A 27 4.32 -12.30 -20.26
CA ARG A 27 3.73 -10.95 -20.34
C ARG A 27 2.32 -10.97 -20.94
N LYS A 28 2.09 -11.73 -22.01
CA LYS A 28 0.75 -11.88 -22.61
C LYS A 28 -0.27 -12.49 -21.64
N LYS A 29 0.14 -13.44 -20.79
CA LYS A 29 -0.74 -14.07 -19.79
C LYS A 29 -1.06 -13.12 -18.64
N GLU A 30 -0.10 -12.30 -18.22
CA GLU A 30 -0.23 -11.38 -17.08
C GLU A 30 -0.92 -10.06 -17.46
N HIS A 31 -0.82 -9.64 -18.72
CA HIS A 31 -1.31 -8.35 -19.23
C HIS A 31 -2.75 -8.02 -18.83
N THR A 32 -3.64 -9.02 -18.88
CA THR A 32 -5.05 -8.83 -18.50
C THR A 32 -5.20 -8.46 -17.02
N ILE A 33 -4.38 -9.05 -16.14
CA ILE A 33 -4.38 -8.78 -14.70
C ILE A 33 -3.68 -7.45 -14.42
N GLU A 34 -2.55 -7.17 -15.10
CA GLU A 34 -1.83 -5.90 -15.00
C GLU A 34 -2.72 -4.72 -15.38
N LYS A 35 -3.50 -4.83 -16.46
CA LYS A 35 -4.48 -3.81 -16.86
C LYS A 35 -5.51 -3.56 -15.77
N LYS A 36 -6.17 -4.63 -15.27
CA LYS A 36 -7.15 -4.51 -14.18
C LYS A 36 -6.55 -3.91 -12.91
N ALA A 37 -5.33 -4.30 -12.56
CA ALA A 37 -4.63 -3.74 -11.40
C ALA A 37 -4.30 -2.26 -11.61
N SER A 38 -3.88 -1.88 -12.82
CA SER A 38 -3.58 -0.50 -13.20
C SER A 38 -4.84 0.36 -13.17
N ASP A 39 -5.97 -0.12 -13.69
CA ASP A 39 -7.27 0.57 -13.63
C ASP A 39 -7.70 0.86 -12.19
N ILE A 40 -7.41 -0.06 -11.26
CA ILE A 40 -7.73 0.14 -9.84
C ILE A 40 -6.78 1.15 -9.20
N ILE A 41 -5.47 1.03 -9.45
CA ILE A 41 -4.46 1.91 -8.84
C ILE A 41 -4.58 3.34 -9.38
N SER A 42 -4.87 3.52 -10.67
CA SER A 42 -4.99 4.83 -11.30
C SER A 42 -6.17 5.65 -10.79
N ASN A 43 -7.21 4.99 -10.27
CA ASN A 43 -8.36 5.63 -9.65
C ASN A 43 -8.14 5.97 -8.16
N MET A 44 -7.00 5.62 -7.56
CA MET A 44 -6.70 5.96 -6.17
C MET A 44 -6.14 7.39 -6.08
N PRO A 45 -6.72 8.28 -5.26
CA PRO A 45 -6.11 9.57 -5.00
C PRO A 45 -4.77 9.37 -4.30
N PHE A 46 -3.76 10.14 -4.70
CA PHE A 46 -2.45 10.12 -4.07
C PHE A 46 -1.96 11.55 -3.81
N LEU A 47 -1.22 11.71 -2.72
CA LEU A 47 -0.51 12.93 -2.39
C LEU A 47 0.98 12.65 -2.47
N TRP A 48 1.70 13.42 -3.28
CA TRP A 48 3.14 13.34 -3.38
C TRP A 48 3.81 14.30 -2.39
N ILE A 49 4.64 13.77 -1.51
CA ILE A 49 5.36 14.54 -0.49
C ILE A 49 6.86 14.32 -0.67
N SER A 50 7.60 15.36 -1.07
CA SER A 50 9.05 15.30 -1.19
C SER A 50 9.72 15.55 0.16
N THR A 51 10.77 14.78 0.46
CA THR A 51 11.63 14.93 1.64
C THR A 51 13.01 15.49 1.30
N ASP A 52 13.25 15.86 0.03
CA ASP A 52 14.59 16.13 -0.52
C ASP A 52 15.23 17.39 0.05
N ARG A 53 14.43 18.30 0.62
CA ARG A 53 14.89 19.53 1.28
C ARG A 53 15.40 19.32 2.70
N SER A 54 15.25 18.11 3.26
CA SER A 54 15.78 17.75 4.58
C SER A 54 17.30 17.57 4.52
N SER A 55 18.00 17.82 5.63
CA SER A 55 19.41 17.44 5.77
C SER A 55 19.63 15.92 5.71
N HIS A 56 18.59 15.14 6.04
CA HIS A 56 18.60 13.68 5.99
C HIS A 56 17.30 13.18 5.31
N PRO A 57 17.21 13.24 3.97
CA PRO A 57 15.98 12.91 3.23
C PRO A 57 15.47 11.49 3.49
N ASP A 58 16.35 10.49 3.44
CA ASP A 58 15.98 9.08 3.61
C ASP A 58 15.44 8.79 5.01
N GLN A 59 16.06 9.37 6.04
CA GLN A 59 15.62 9.22 7.42
C GLN A 59 14.24 9.86 7.62
N LEU A 60 14.03 11.06 7.06
CA LEU A 60 12.74 11.73 7.12
C LEU A 60 11.65 10.96 6.36
N ASN A 61 11.97 10.43 5.16
CA ASN A 61 11.07 9.61 4.37
C ASN A 61 10.62 8.36 5.14
N SER A 62 11.59 7.61 5.66
CA SER A 62 11.34 6.40 6.46
C SER A 62 10.52 6.73 7.71
N PHE A 63 10.84 7.84 8.40
CA PHE A 63 10.11 8.30 9.57
C PHE A 63 8.66 8.66 9.24
N ILE A 64 8.40 9.44 8.18
CA ILE A 64 7.03 9.81 7.78
C ILE A 64 6.25 8.56 7.36
N LYS A 65 6.81 7.73 6.47
CA LYS A 65 6.15 6.53 5.95
C LYS A 65 5.75 5.58 7.07
N ARG A 66 6.71 5.21 7.94
CA ARG A 66 6.47 4.27 9.05
C ARG A 66 5.37 4.77 9.99
N ASN A 67 5.42 6.04 10.39
CA ASN A 67 4.46 6.58 11.34
C ASN A 67 3.07 6.80 10.72
N ALA A 68 2.98 7.15 9.44
CA ALA A 68 1.70 7.27 8.73
C ALA A 68 1.00 5.91 8.63
N ILE A 69 1.73 4.84 8.26
CA ILE A 69 1.18 3.47 8.24
C ILE A 69 0.73 3.06 9.65
N ALA A 70 1.57 3.28 10.65
CA ALA A 70 1.28 2.94 12.04
C ALA A 70 0.06 3.69 12.62
N LEU A 71 -0.16 4.95 12.20
CA LEU A 71 -1.32 5.74 12.58
C LEU A 71 -2.61 5.18 11.94
N LEU A 72 -2.58 4.88 10.64
CA LEU A 72 -3.76 4.48 9.86
C LEU A 72 -4.10 2.99 9.96
N SER A 73 -3.21 2.18 10.52
CA SER A 73 -3.39 0.74 10.58
C SER A 73 -4.42 0.32 11.64
N ASN A 74 -5.38 -0.49 11.22
CA ASN A 74 -6.32 -1.16 12.11
C ASN A 74 -5.81 -2.51 12.65
N TYR A 75 -4.56 -2.86 12.35
CA TYR A 75 -3.99 -4.16 12.69
C TYR A 75 -4.04 -4.41 14.20
N HIS A 76 -4.78 -5.44 14.60
CA HIS A 76 -5.00 -5.83 16.01
C HIS A 76 -5.51 -4.71 16.93
N LYS A 77 -6.19 -3.70 16.39
CA LYS A 77 -6.82 -2.65 17.19
C LYS A 77 -8.14 -3.17 17.76
N GLN A 78 -8.32 -3.02 19.08
CA GLN A 78 -9.59 -3.34 19.74
C GLN A 78 -10.72 -2.42 19.26
N ASN A 79 -10.40 -1.15 18.99
CA ASN A 79 -11.33 -0.19 18.41
C ASN A 79 -10.84 0.23 17.02
N VAL A 80 -11.61 -0.11 15.98
CA VAL A 80 -11.29 0.17 14.59
C VAL A 80 -11.87 1.53 14.22
N LEU A 81 -11.00 2.54 14.10
CA LEU A 81 -11.44 3.91 13.83
C LEU A 81 -11.87 4.09 12.37
N ASP A 82 -11.05 3.64 11.43
CA ASP A 82 -11.25 3.81 9.99
C ASP A 82 -11.33 2.45 9.30
N SER A 83 -12.46 1.76 9.45
CA SER A 83 -12.67 0.44 8.84
C SER A 83 -12.59 0.53 7.30
N PRO A 84 -11.88 -0.40 6.62
CA PRO A 84 -11.92 -0.46 5.17
C PRO A 84 -13.33 -0.83 4.68
N SER A 85 -13.70 -0.32 3.50
CA SER A 85 -15.01 -0.61 2.92
C SER A 85 -15.28 -2.11 2.80
N LEU A 86 -16.56 -2.50 2.81
CA LEU A 86 -16.95 -3.91 2.64
C LEU A 86 -16.48 -4.47 1.30
N THR A 87 -16.42 -3.63 0.27
CA THR A 87 -15.96 -3.95 -1.08
C THR A 87 -14.45 -3.81 -1.28
N TRP A 88 -13.70 -3.52 -0.21
CA TRP A 88 -12.26 -3.32 -0.31
C TRP A 88 -11.55 -4.59 -0.78
N LEU A 89 -10.88 -4.49 -1.94
CA LEU A 89 -10.18 -5.60 -2.57
C LEU A 89 -9.09 -6.23 -1.67
N GLY A 90 -8.50 -5.47 -0.75
CA GLY A 90 -7.46 -5.97 0.15
C GLY A 90 -7.92 -7.14 1.04
N ARG A 91 -9.23 -7.35 1.22
CA ARG A 91 -9.81 -8.53 1.90
C ARG A 91 -9.41 -9.85 1.25
N TYR A 92 -9.12 -9.84 -0.05
CA TYR A 92 -8.68 -11.01 -0.82
C TYR A 92 -7.15 -11.12 -0.93
N SER A 93 -6.39 -10.24 -0.26
CA SER A 93 -4.92 -10.33 -0.25
C SER A 93 -4.46 -11.60 0.46
N LEU A 94 -3.37 -12.22 -0.01
CA LEU A 94 -2.75 -13.36 0.67
C LEU A 94 -2.07 -12.95 1.98
N HIS A 95 -1.61 -11.70 2.08
CA HIS A 95 -0.99 -11.18 3.30
C HIS A 95 -2.05 -10.79 4.34
N GLU A 96 -2.01 -11.45 5.49
CA GLU A 96 -2.86 -11.14 6.65
C GLU A 96 -2.71 -9.69 7.12
N ALA A 97 -1.46 -9.21 7.19
CA ALA A 97 -1.16 -7.82 7.53
C ALA A 97 -1.94 -6.81 6.68
N ILE A 98 -2.11 -7.08 5.37
CA ILE A 98 -2.96 -6.26 4.51
C ILE A 98 -4.41 -6.40 4.97
N ARG A 99 -4.97 -7.63 4.96
CA ARG A 99 -6.38 -7.86 5.31
C ARG A 99 -6.81 -7.23 6.63
N LEU A 100 -5.99 -7.35 7.67
CA LEU A 100 -6.30 -6.88 9.02
C LEU A 100 -5.98 -5.40 9.26
N SER A 101 -4.98 -4.83 8.56
CA SER A 101 -4.65 -3.40 8.74
C SER A 101 -5.60 -2.46 8.01
N GLY A 102 -6.25 -2.92 6.93
CA GLY A 102 -7.00 -2.04 6.04
C GLY A 102 -6.11 -1.27 5.05
N LEU A 103 -4.80 -1.56 5.00
CA LEU A 103 -3.83 -0.86 4.16
C LEU A 103 -3.19 -1.81 3.14
N TRP A 104 -2.84 -1.28 1.96
CA TRP A 104 -2.07 -2.04 0.97
C TRP A 104 -0.63 -2.33 1.39
N ASN A 105 -0.13 -1.68 2.45
CA ASN A 105 1.22 -1.86 2.96
C ASN A 105 1.23 -2.87 4.12
N HIS A 106 2.15 -3.84 4.08
CA HIS A 106 2.26 -4.88 5.11
C HIS A 106 3.29 -4.54 6.22
N ARG A 107 4.22 -3.60 5.96
CA ARG A 107 5.30 -3.29 6.89
C ARG A 107 4.87 -2.25 7.91
N SER A 108 5.26 -2.41 9.16
CA SER A 108 5.01 -1.42 10.23
C SER A 108 3.53 -1.18 10.56
N VAL A 109 2.65 -2.12 10.22
CA VAL A 109 1.21 -2.05 10.54
C VAL A 109 0.93 -2.24 12.03
N ASP A 110 1.86 -2.87 12.74
CA ASP A 110 1.82 -3.23 14.16
C ASP A 110 2.62 -2.25 15.05
N VAL A 111 3.25 -1.25 14.44
CA VAL A 111 4.08 -0.27 15.16
C VAL A 111 3.21 0.78 15.85
N LYS A 112 3.63 1.24 17.03
CA LYS A 112 3.07 2.45 17.64
C LYS A 112 3.71 3.68 16.99
N TYR A 113 2.89 4.52 16.36
CA TYR A 113 3.40 5.77 15.77
C TYR A 113 3.89 6.74 16.85
N ASN A 114 4.87 7.57 16.49
CA ASN A 114 5.38 8.68 17.30
C ASN A 114 4.63 9.95 16.93
N PRO A 115 3.79 10.55 17.80
CA PRO A 115 2.97 11.73 17.48
C PRO A 115 3.73 12.93 16.94
N ARG A 116 5.03 13.07 17.25
CA ARG A 116 5.87 14.15 16.69
C ARG A 116 5.95 14.12 15.16
N PHE A 117 5.67 12.97 14.53
CA PHE A 117 5.65 12.85 13.08
C PHE A 117 4.60 13.75 12.41
N LEU A 118 3.49 14.06 13.10
CA LEU A 118 2.43 14.92 12.57
C LEU A 118 2.96 16.33 12.30
N ASN A 119 3.85 16.84 13.16
CA ASN A 119 4.50 18.13 12.95
C ASN A 119 5.42 18.11 11.72
N SER A 120 6.14 17.01 11.49
CA SER A 120 6.97 16.85 10.30
C SER A 120 6.10 16.72 9.05
N LEU A 121 5.01 15.98 9.12
CA LEU A 121 4.07 15.80 8.01
C LEU A 121 3.40 17.11 7.63
N ASP A 122 2.88 17.88 8.59
CA ASP A 122 2.25 19.19 8.34
C ASP A 122 3.21 20.15 7.63
N LYS A 123 4.46 20.24 8.08
CA LYS A 123 5.49 21.05 7.42
C LYS A 123 5.69 20.63 5.96
N LEU A 124 5.73 19.34 5.67
CA LEU A 124 5.95 18.84 4.31
C LEU A 124 4.71 19.03 3.42
N VAL A 125 3.50 18.83 3.95
CA VAL A 125 2.25 19.03 3.21
C VAL A 125 2.10 20.49 2.79
N ARG A 126 2.49 21.45 3.63
CA ARG A 126 2.50 22.89 3.29
C ARG A 126 3.45 23.27 2.15
N LEU A 127 4.39 22.40 1.79
CA LEU A 127 5.30 22.60 0.66
C LEU A 127 4.72 22.04 -0.65
N VAL A 128 3.66 21.24 -0.59
CA VAL A 128 2.94 20.75 -1.76
C VAL A 128 2.12 21.92 -2.32
N LYS A 129 2.32 22.23 -3.61
CA LYS A 129 1.57 23.26 -4.32
C LYS A 129 0.32 22.68 -4.96
#